data_AF-A0A958AVI9-F1
#
_entry.id   AF-A0A958AVI9-F1
#
_cell.length_a   1.000
_cell.length_b   1.000
_cell.length_c   1.000
_cell.angle_alpha   90.00
_cell.angle_beta   90.00
_cell.angle_gamma   90.00
#
_symmetry.space_group_name_H-M   'P 1'
#
loop_
_entity.id
_entity.type
_entity.pdbx_description
1 polymer ?
#
loop_
_entity_poly.entity_id
_entity_poly.type
_entity_poly.pdbx_seq_one_letter_code
_entity_poly.pdbx_strand_id
1 'polypeptide(L)'
;MSNVPEQAYTVQQIIHTYRRQPLLERTISRLKSRNLHIRPISLHDQQRICALAWLLVLALHILVLTEFRIRREWKFRQQSILGLKSSSPAVATNRPTTERILQAFEGITWSIVSLEETQLHILDLLHLSADIYLNLNFDLSKPLFNLRE
;
A
#
# COMPACT_ATOMS: atom_id res chain seq x y z
N MET A 1 26.46 -3.62 -25.49
CA MET A 1 27.78 -3.02 -25.17
C MET A 1 27.68 -2.34 -23.82
N SER A 2 28.61 -2.58 -22.90
CA SER A 2 28.59 -2.02 -21.54
C SER A 2 29.71 -0.99 -21.42
N ASN A 3 29.39 0.28 -21.13
CA ASN A 3 30.37 1.36 -20.91
C ASN A 3 30.89 1.34 -19.45
N VAL A 4 31.07 0.16 -18.88
CA VAL A 4 31.51 -0.02 -17.49
C VAL A 4 33.03 -0.15 -17.51
N PRO A 5 33.77 0.63 -16.71
CA PRO A 5 35.23 0.50 -16.64
C PRO A 5 35.59 -0.92 -16.21
N GLU A 6 36.46 -1.58 -16.99
CA GLU A 6 36.79 -3.02 -16.87
C GLU A 6 37.33 -3.43 -15.49
N GLN A 7 37.79 -2.47 -14.69
CA GLN A 7 38.40 -2.68 -13.38
C GLN A 7 37.39 -2.71 -12.21
N ALA A 8 36.11 -2.34 -12.44
CA ALA A 8 35.14 -2.15 -11.36
C ALA A 8 34.21 -3.36 -11.12
N TYR A 9 34.04 -4.26 -12.11
CA TYR A 9 33.08 -5.37 -12.00
C TYR A 9 33.57 -6.64 -12.70
N THR A 10 33.38 -7.78 -12.07
CA THR A 10 33.59 -9.09 -12.72
C THR A 10 32.48 -9.34 -13.76
N VAL A 11 32.79 -10.06 -14.84
CA VAL A 11 31.82 -10.49 -15.87
C VAL A 11 30.54 -11.10 -15.26
N GLN A 12 30.69 -11.90 -14.20
CA GLN A 12 29.57 -12.49 -13.47
C GLN A 12 28.63 -11.44 -12.85
N GLN A 13 29.16 -10.35 -12.32
CA GLN A 13 28.37 -9.26 -11.72
C GLN A 13 27.61 -8.47 -12.79
N ILE A 14 28.23 -8.25 -13.95
CA ILE A 14 27.59 -7.59 -15.10
C ILE A 14 26.39 -8.42 -15.58
N ILE A 15 26.57 -9.73 -15.76
CA ILE A 15 25.50 -10.64 -16.15
C ILE A 15 24.38 -10.66 -15.09
N HIS A 16 24.75 -10.71 -13.81
CA HIS A 16 23.77 -10.70 -12.72
C HIS A 16 22.94 -9.41 -12.69
N THR A 17 23.57 -8.27 -13.00
CA THR A 17 22.90 -6.97 -13.09
C THR A 17 21.96 -6.93 -14.29
N TYR A 18 22.41 -7.40 -15.45
CA TYR A 18 21.57 -7.48 -16.65
C TYR A 18 20.33 -8.37 -16.44
N ARG A 19 20.50 -9.51 -15.75
CA ARG A 19 19.37 -10.40 -15.39
C ARG A 19 18.31 -9.75 -14.49
N ARG A 20 18.60 -8.60 -13.87
CA ARG A 20 17.63 -7.84 -13.08
C ARG A 20 16.79 -6.88 -13.90
N GLN A 21 17.07 -6.65 -15.19
CA GLN A 21 16.28 -5.77 -16.05
C GLN A 21 14.77 -6.08 -16.05
N PRO A 22 14.31 -7.35 -16.08
CA PRO A 22 12.87 -7.66 -16.01
C PRO A 22 12.19 -7.23 -14.70
N LEU A 23 12.96 -6.93 -13.65
CA LEU A 23 12.43 -6.42 -12.39
C LEU A 23 11.88 -5.00 -12.54
N LEU A 24 12.51 -4.16 -13.36
CA LEU A 24 12.02 -2.82 -13.67
C LEU A 24 10.68 -2.89 -14.41
N GLU A 25 10.60 -3.72 -15.43
CA GLU A 25 9.36 -3.94 -16.20
C GLU A 25 8.23 -4.44 -15.32
N ARG A 26 8.51 -5.41 -14.43
CA ARG A 26 7.55 -5.89 -13.44
C ARG A 26 7.14 -4.80 -12.45
N THR A 27 8.02 -3.85 -12.14
CA THR A 27 7.70 -2.77 -11.21
C THR A 27 6.77 -1.77 -11.90
N ILE A 28 7.05 -1.39 -13.14
CA ILE A 28 6.19 -0.49 -13.93
C ILE A 28 4.84 -1.16 -14.27
N SER A 29 4.83 -2.47 -14.51
CA SER A 29 3.57 -3.19 -14.77
C SER A 29 2.61 -3.18 -13.58
N ARG A 30 3.10 -2.94 -12.34
CA ARG A 30 2.24 -2.76 -11.15
C ARG A 30 1.36 -1.53 -11.26
N LEU A 31 1.84 -0.44 -11.86
CA LEU A 31 1.02 0.75 -12.12
C LEU A 31 -0.12 0.47 -13.11
N LYS A 32 0.10 -0.46 -14.03
CA LYS A 32 -0.91 -0.93 -14.98
C LYS A 32 -1.79 -2.05 -14.41
N SER A 33 -1.44 -2.58 -13.23
CA SER A 33 -2.11 -3.74 -12.65
C SER A 33 -3.40 -3.35 -11.95
N ARG A 34 -4.37 -4.27 -11.97
CA ARG A 34 -5.68 -4.11 -11.32
C ARG A 34 -5.59 -3.84 -9.80
N ASN A 35 -4.46 -4.18 -9.17
CA ASN A 35 -4.27 -4.08 -7.72
C ASN A 35 -4.15 -2.64 -7.21
N LEU A 36 -3.72 -1.69 -8.05
CA LEU A 36 -3.65 -0.28 -7.65
C LEU A 36 -4.96 0.48 -7.88
N HIS A 37 -5.98 -0.15 -8.46
CA HIS A 37 -7.29 0.45 -8.80
C HIS A 37 -7.19 1.85 -9.46
N ILE A 38 -6.13 2.11 -10.23
CA ILE A 38 -5.98 3.38 -10.94
C ILE A 38 -7.01 3.40 -12.06
N ARG A 39 -8.04 4.25 -11.92
CA ARG A 39 -9.03 4.48 -12.96
C ARG A 39 -8.35 5.17 -14.15
N PRO A 40 -8.57 4.72 -15.40
CA PRO A 40 -8.02 5.41 -16.57
C PRO A 40 -8.55 6.84 -16.60
N ILE A 41 -7.64 7.80 -16.58
CA ILE A 41 -7.96 9.24 -16.62
C ILE A 41 -7.53 9.78 -17.99
N SER A 42 -8.49 10.35 -18.72
CA SER A 42 -8.21 10.97 -20.02
C SER A 42 -7.78 12.41 -19.78
N LEU A 43 -6.51 12.71 -20.05
CA LEU A 43 -5.93 14.04 -19.95
C LEU A 43 -5.50 14.47 -21.35
N HIS A 44 -5.86 15.70 -21.73
CA HIS A 44 -5.53 16.26 -23.05
C HIS A 44 -4.33 17.21 -22.99
N ASP A 45 -4.01 17.73 -21.80
CA ASP A 45 -2.87 18.63 -21.59
C ASP A 45 -1.59 17.82 -21.29
N GLN A 46 -0.56 18.07 -22.07
CA GLN A 46 0.74 17.40 -21.97
C GLN A 46 1.42 17.63 -20.62
N GLN A 47 1.30 18.82 -20.02
CA GLN A 47 1.87 19.09 -18.69
C GLN A 47 1.18 18.27 -17.60
N ARG A 48 -0.15 18.13 -17.69
CA ARG A 48 -0.94 17.33 -16.74
C ARG A 48 -0.62 15.84 -16.87
N ILE A 49 -0.39 15.35 -18.08
CA ILE A 49 0.06 13.97 -18.33
C ILE A 49 1.43 13.73 -17.68
N CYS A 50 2.39 14.64 -17.90
CA CYS A 50 3.71 14.54 -17.28
C CYS A 50 3.61 14.56 -15.75
N ALA A 51 2.89 15.51 -15.16
CA ALA A 51 2.71 15.61 -13.72
C ALA A 51 2.10 14.34 -13.10
N LEU A 52 1.08 13.77 -13.76
CA LEU A 52 0.48 12.51 -13.34
C LEU A 52 1.49 11.35 -13.42
N ALA A 53 2.27 11.26 -14.49
CA ALA A 53 3.30 10.24 -14.62
C ALA A 53 4.34 10.33 -13.50
N TRP A 54 4.79 11.54 -13.16
CA TRP A 54 5.69 11.78 -12.02
C TRP A 54 5.08 11.33 -10.69
N LEU A 55 3.80 11.66 -10.46
CA LEU A 55 3.08 11.23 -9.25
C LEU A 55 2.96 9.70 -9.17
N LEU A 56 2.66 9.04 -10.29
CA LEU A 56 2.59 7.58 -10.36
C LEU A 56 3.96 6.94 -10.09
N VAL A 57 5.04 7.50 -10.63
CA VAL A 57 6.41 7.04 -10.35
C VAL A 57 6.78 7.25 -8.88
N LEU A 58 6.38 8.36 -8.28
CA LEU A 58 6.60 8.62 -6.85
C LEU A 58 5.84 7.60 -5.98
N ALA A 59 4.57 7.35 -6.27
CA ALA A 59 3.78 6.32 -5.60
C ALA A 59 4.43 4.94 -5.74
N LEU A 60 4.98 4.61 -6.92
CA LEU A 60 5.69 3.36 -7.14
C LEU A 60 6.95 3.23 -6.28
N HIS A 61 7.72 4.31 -6.12
CA HIS A 61 8.87 4.31 -5.22
C HIS A 61 8.47 4.05 -3.77
N ILE A 62 7.38 4.67 -3.30
CA ILE A 62 6.86 4.42 -1.95
C ILE A 62 6.49 2.94 -1.78
N LEU A 63 5.78 2.36 -2.76
CA LEU A 63 5.42 0.94 -2.72
C LEU A 63 6.64 0.02 -2.66
N VAL A 64 7.65 0.25 -3.50
CA VAL A 64 8.87 -0.56 -3.53
C VAL A 64 9.69 -0.38 -2.26
N LEU A 65 9.77 0.83 -1.71
CA LEU A 65 10.51 1.11 -0.48
C LEU A 65 9.85 0.44 0.73
N THR A 66 8.52 0.49 0.83
CA THR A 66 7.78 -0.23 1.88
C THR A 66 7.99 -1.73 1.75
N GLU A 67 7.90 -2.28 0.52
CA GLU A 67 8.15 -3.70 0.24
C GLU A 67 9.56 -4.11 0.68
N PHE A 68 10.55 -3.29 0.32
CA PHE A 68 11.94 -3.53 0.64
C PHE A 68 12.19 -3.48 2.15
N ARG A 69 11.65 -2.48 2.84
CA ARG A 69 11.79 -2.33 4.30
C ARG A 69 11.21 -3.53 5.03
N ILE A 70 9.99 -3.93 4.68
CA ILE A 70 9.32 -5.09 5.31
C ILE A 70 10.11 -6.38 5.05
N ARG A 71 10.55 -6.62 3.81
CA ARG A 71 11.36 -7.80 3.48
C ARG A 71 12.72 -7.81 4.18
N ARG A 72 13.35 -6.64 4.34
CA ARG A 72 14.63 -6.51 5.04
C ARG A 72 14.47 -6.85 6.52
N GLU A 73 13.47 -6.26 7.18
CA GLU A 73 13.18 -6.51 8.59
C GLU A 73 12.82 -7.98 8.84
N TRP A 74 12.08 -8.62 7.93
CA TRP A 74 11.76 -10.05 8.08
C TRP A 74 12.95 -10.96 7.85
N LYS A 75 13.81 -10.65 6.89
CA LYS A 75 15.05 -11.41 6.71
C LYS A 75 15.91 -11.37 7.97
N PHE A 76 15.91 -10.23 8.67
CA PHE A 76 16.61 -10.07 9.94
C PHE A 76 15.95 -10.88 11.07
N ARG A 77 14.61 -10.87 11.17
CA ARG A 77 13.86 -11.54 12.26
C ARG A 77 13.54 -13.02 12.02
N GLN A 78 13.77 -13.57 10.82
CA GLN A 78 13.39 -14.93 10.40
C GLN A 78 11.91 -15.30 10.63
N GLN A 79 11.02 -14.30 10.64
CA GLN A 79 9.59 -14.50 10.86
C GLN A 79 8.84 -14.53 9.53
N SER A 80 7.81 -15.37 9.45
CA SER A 80 6.90 -15.46 8.30
C SER A 80 5.51 -14.97 8.68
N ILE A 81 4.86 -14.22 7.80
CA ILE A 81 3.48 -13.76 8.04
C ILE A 81 2.49 -14.71 7.37
N LEU A 82 1.58 -15.23 8.19
CA LEU A 82 0.38 -15.96 7.80
C LEU A 82 -0.73 -14.96 7.42
N GLY A 83 -1.63 -15.34 6.51
CA GLY A 83 -2.82 -14.54 6.20
C GLY A 83 -2.70 -13.52 5.04
N LEU A 84 -1.51 -13.29 4.48
CA LEU A 84 -1.35 -12.33 3.36
C LEU A 84 -1.89 -12.83 2.01
N LYS A 85 -2.30 -14.09 1.92
CA LYS A 85 -2.89 -14.68 0.72
C LYS A 85 -4.38 -14.93 0.95
N SER A 86 -5.23 -14.06 0.39
CA SER A 86 -6.70 -14.17 0.48
C SER A 86 -7.25 -15.54 0.07
N SER A 87 -6.65 -16.21 -0.93
CA SER A 87 -7.06 -17.54 -1.39
C SER A 87 -6.47 -18.71 -0.58
N SER A 88 -5.49 -18.47 0.29
CA SER A 88 -4.92 -19.50 1.18
C SER A 88 -4.33 -18.85 2.44
N PRO A 89 -5.17 -18.46 3.41
CA PRO A 89 -4.74 -17.74 4.62
C PRO A 89 -3.68 -18.52 5.43
N ALA A 90 -3.68 -19.84 5.33
CA ALA A 90 -2.74 -20.74 6.00
C ALA A 90 -1.32 -20.77 5.39
N VAL A 91 -1.11 -20.16 4.21
CA VAL A 91 0.20 -20.22 3.53
C VAL A 91 1.05 -19.01 3.92
N ALA A 92 2.10 -19.27 4.71
CA ALA A 92 3.13 -18.29 5.01
C ALA A 92 3.89 -17.88 3.74
N THR A 93 4.11 -16.57 3.56
CA THR A 93 4.85 -16.05 2.40
C THR A 93 6.06 -15.24 2.82
N ASN A 94 7.25 -15.63 2.36
CA ASN A 94 8.51 -14.95 2.69
C ASN A 94 8.83 -13.74 1.79
N ARG A 95 7.98 -13.44 0.78
CA ARG A 95 8.17 -12.34 -0.17
C ARG A 95 6.85 -11.62 -0.47
N PRO A 96 6.21 -10.99 0.51
CA PRO A 96 4.96 -10.26 0.29
C PRO A 96 5.21 -9.08 -0.65
N THR A 97 4.18 -8.66 -1.39
CA THR A 97 4.20 -7.39 -2.13
C THR A 97 3.44 -6.35 -1.30
N THR A 98 3.77 -5.07 -1.46
CA THR A 98 3.12 -3.99 -0.70
C THR A 98 1.61 -3.96 -0.91
N GLU A 99 1.09 -4.32 -2.09
CA GLU A 99 -0.35 -4.42 -2.35
C GLU A 99 -1.02 -5.44 -1.43
N ARG A 100 -0.41 -6.62 -1.21
CA ARG A 100 -0.97 -7.64 -0.30
C ARG A 100 -0.89 -7.20 1.16
N ILE A 101 0.16 -6.45 1.49
CA ILE A 101 0.29 -5.85 2.81
C ILE A 101 -0.83 -4.85 3.01
N LEU A 102 -1.04 -3.92 2.07
CA LEU A 102 -2.12 -2.93 2.11
C LEU A 102 -3.50 -3.59 2.15
N GLN A 103 -3.71 -4.71 1.44
CA GLN A 103 -4.93 -5.51 1.56
C GLN A 103 -5.16 -6.05 2.97
N ALA A 104 -4.11 -6.39 3.73
CA ALA A 104 -4.27 -6.77 5.12
C ALA A 104 -4.68 -5.58 6.03
N PHE A 105 -4.51 -4.34 5.56
CA PHE A 105 -5.05 -3.14 6.20
C PHE A 105 -6.43 -2.75 5.64
N GLU A 106 -7.00 -3.47 4.67
CA GLU A 106 -8.40 -3.25 4.26
C GLU A 106 -9.32 -3.55 5.45
N GLY A 107 -10.16 -2.57 5.80
CA GLY A 107 -11.00 -2.63 7.01
C GLY A 107 -10.45 -1.86 8.21
N ILE A 108 -9.24 -1.29 8.12
CA ILE A 108 -8.75 -0.33 9.11
C ILE A 108 -9.27 1.06 8.71
N THR A 109 -10.33 1.49 9.38
CA THR A 109 -10.90 2.83 9.21
C THR A 109 -10.26 3.78 10.21
N TRP A 110 -9.54 4.78 9.72
CA TRP A 110 -9.06 5.89 10.56
C TRP A 110 -10.16 6.96 10.64
N SER A 111 -10.83 7.07 11.78
CA SER A 111 -11.80 8.12 12.06
C SER A 111 -11.18 9.20 12.95
N ILE A 112 -11.18 10.45 12.49
CA ILE A 112 -10.85 11.61 13.31
C ILE A 112 -12.18 12.25 13.69
N VAL A 113 -12.52 12.21 14.97
CA VAL A 113 -13.72 12.86 15.49
C VAL A 113 -13.29 14.15 16.18
N SER A 114 -13.74 15.29 15.65
CA SER A 114 -13.64 16.60 16.30
C SER A 114 -15.02 16.98 16.79
N LEU A 115 -15.20 17.09 18.11
CA LEU A 115 -16.46 17.47 18.72
C LEU A 115 -16.47 18.97 18.99
N GLU A 116 -17.49 19.67 18.47
CA GLU A 116 -17.76 21.07 18.80
C GLU A 116 -18.62 21.19 20.08
N GLU A 117 -18.61 22.35 20.74
CA GLU A 117 -19.37 22.59 21.98
C GLU A 117 -20.87 22.28 21.84
N THR A 118 -21.45 22.62 20.68
CA THR A 118 -22.86 22.32 20.36
C THR A 118 -23.14 20.81 20.36
N GLN A 119 -22.19 20.00 19.87
CA GLN A 119 -22.34 18.54 19.80
C GLN A 119 -22.21 17.92 21.19
N LEU A 120 -21.29 18.41 22.02
CA LEU A 120 -21.17 18.00 23.42
C LEU A 120 -22.45 18.35 24.20
N HIS A 121 -23.02 19.53 23.95
CA HIS A 121 -24.27 19.94 24.59
C HIS A 121 -25.45 19.05 24.17
N ILE A 122 -25.57 18.68 22.90
CA ILE A 122 -26.59 17.73 22.43
C ILE A 122 -26.41 16.36 23.08
N LEU A 123 -25.17 15.88 23.22
CA LEU A 123 -24.90 14.59 23.89
C LEU A 123 -25.31 14.62 25.36
N ASP A 124 -25.04 15.72 26.06
CA ASP A 124 -25.44 15.94 27.44
C ASP A 124 -26.98 15.95 27.59
N LEU A 125 -27.68 16.64 26.67
CA LEU A 125 -29.14 16.64 26.60
C LEU A 125 -29.74 15.25 26.33
N LEU A 126 -29.02 14.41 25.60
CA LEU A 126 -29.41 13.02 25.32
C LEU A 126 -28.96 12.03 26.41
N HIS A 127 -28.28 12.51 27.46
CA HIS A 127 -27.66 11.68 28.50
C HIS A 127 -26.68 10.63 27.95
N LEU A 128 -25.97 10.97 26.87
CA LEU A 128 -25.01 10.12 26.19
C LEU A 128 -23.58 10.64 26.44
N SER A 129 -22.66 9.74 26.79
CA SER A 129 -21.25 10.13 26.97
C SER A 129 -20.57 10.41 25.62
N ALA A 130 -19.70 11.41 25.59
CA ALA A 130 -18.81 11.68 24.46
C ALA A 130 -17.88 10.49 24.12
N ASP A 131 -17.66 9.58 25.07
CA ASP A 131 -16.86 8.37 24.89
C ASP A 131 -17.48 7.38 23.89
N ILE A 132 -18.76 7.52 23.55
CA ILE A 132 -19.42 6.70 22.54
C ILE A 132 -18.68 6.78 21.20
N TYR A 133 -18.18 7.96 20.83
CA TYR A 133 -17.41 8.14 19.59
C TYR A 133 -16.03 7.49 19.63
N LEU A 134 -15.41 7.43 20.82
CA LEU A 134 -14.16 6.70 21.00
C LEU A 134 -14.38 5.18 20.94
N ASN A 135 -15.52 4.72 21.48
CA ASN A 135 -15.87 3.30 21.55
C ASN A 135 -16.41 2.74 20.23
N LEU A 136 -16.95 3.58 19.33
CA LEU A 136 -17.35 3.19 17.98
C LEU A 136 -16.16 2.70 17.12
N ASN A 137 -14.93 3.04 17.48
CA ASN A 137 -13.73 2.73 16.70
C ASN A 137 -13.19 1.31 16.91
N PHE A 138 -13.68 0.57 17.93
CA PHE A 138 -13.04 -0.67 18.37
C PHE A 138 -13.58 -1.97 17.73
N ASP A 139 -14.78 -1.99 17.15
CA ASP A 139 -15.38 -3.28 16.73
C ASP A 139 -16.36 -3.22 15.54
N LEU A 140 -15.97 -2.55 14.45
CA LEU A 140 -16.68 -2.65 13.17
C LEU A 140 -15.99 -3.64 12.23
N SER A 141 -15.89 -4.90 12.68
CA SER A 141 -15.54 -6.02 11.80
C SER A 141 -16.64 -6.36 10.76
N LYS A 142 -17.82 -5.71 10.87
CA LYS A 142 -18.87 -5.68 9.84
C LYS A 142 -19.39 -4.25 9.66
N PRO A 143 -19.68 -3.80 8.42
CA PRO A 143 -20.39 -2.55 8.20
C PRO A 143 -21.81 -2.66 8.78
N LEU A 144 -22.19 -1.73 9.65
CA LEU A 144 -23.53 -1.68 10.28
C LEU A 144 -24.64 -1.33 9.28
N PHE A 145 -24.30 -0.81 8.10
CA PHE A 145 -25.27 -0.48 7.07
C PHE A 145 -24.84 -1.05 5.71
N ASN A 146 -25.58 -2.06 5.23
CA ASN A 146 -25.65 -2.36 3.81
C ASN A 146 -26.53 -1.29 3.15
N LEU A 147 -25.93 -0.15 2.79
CA LEU A 147 -26.59 0.79 1.88
C LEU A 147 -26.46 0.23 0.45
N ARG A 148 -27.34 -0.72 0.14
CA ARG A 148 -27.80 -0.97 -1.22
C ARG A 148 -29.15 -0.28 -1.35
N GLU A 149 -29.13 0.89 -1.99
CA GLU A 149 -30.21 1.37 -2.85
C GLU A 149 -29.60 1.71 -4.21
#